data_AF-A0A2V4MVJ9-F1
#
_entry.id   AF-A0A2V4MVJ9-F1
#
_cell.length_a   1.000
_cell.length_b   1.000
_cell.length_c   1.000
_cell.angle_alpha   90.00
_cell.angle_beta   90.00
_cell.angle_gamma   90.00
#
_symmetry.space_group_name_H-M   'P 1'
#
loop_
_entity.id
_entity.type
_entity.pdbx_description
1 polymer ?
#
loop_
_entity_poly.entity_id
_entity_poly.type
_entity_poly.pdbx_seq_one_letter_code
_entity_poly.pdbx_strand_id
1 'polypeptide(L)'
;MEVIAVDRSTVFLWRQLAIRSDLPAAAVPVVLAGLNRGVDRSDDIYRDLDHSRSKAFGDAFPNLLARTDDAKVRRALIGRAERKHLCAGLVSGFLTVADLDEITRGHQVWPELVTAVADLPGQLQVAIDLLERLPRHELSMVLGRWDGQPVPEALVDAVCELLLRPAAAVVADPGADADWQRSLSYGLGGGGWLHAESADAWRCLEQHPERWEYFASHPTLGAAACHVLLDHAEALPEAVLRLCLPVATAPELADLPKPSVVARERLRLIAARVGRHPTLGDMIPEQIAQAVDACVRRGRLLATPRNAAQVYVVTSLAGDLAQVTADSTHIARAARLLIGLPSPTVVVHRPSTLPFSKTEVIDTPERRLESDHQDHRVRALVHLAANPAAEHAALKEVLAGLHAAELAWIAHSPQAPDWYRNAANEALPPQNDDGVLRILTDDELDTRPDPASLLRQWLAAAAGHIGFDSHRLYDAVLRSRHQPRTCCATFLPAKHCSTPTRRSEPSSSSSSAVPTPNAGLRLSGCWRTAYPRTCSSAT
;
A
#
# COMPACT_ATOMS: atom_id res chain seq x y z
N MET A 1 4.41 -53.23 27.79
CA MET A 1 5.65 -52.42 27.68
C MET A 1 5.45 -51.18 28.52
N GLU A 2 6.08 -51.11 29.69
CA GLU A 2 6.03 -49.94 30.56
C GLU A 2 6.65 -48.73 29.85
N VAL A 3 5.94 -47.60 29.85
CA VAL A 3 6.47 -46.32 29.42
C VAL A 3 7.42 -45.85 30.52
N ILE A 4 8.69 -46.21 30.41
CA ILE A 4 9.76 -45.66 31.25
C ILE A 4 9.73 -44.14 31.03
N ALA A 5 9.36 -43.39 32.08
CA ALA A 5 9.43 -41.94 32.08
C ALA A 5 10.89 -41.53 31.84
N VAL A 6 11.16 -40.99 30.65
CA VAL A 6 12.51 -40.56 30.26
C VAL A 6 12.75 -39.21 30.92
N ASP A 7 13.68 -39.14 31.87
CA ASP A 7 14.10 -37.91 32.54
C ASP A 7 15.33 -37.27 31.85
N ARG A 8 15.76 -36.08 32.30
CA ARG A 8 16.95 -35.40 31.77
C ARG A 8 18.23 -36.24 31.92
N SER A 9 18.33 -37.02 32.99
CA SER A 9 19.46 -37.92 33.28
C SER A 9 19.60 -38.99 32.19
N THR A 10 18.48 -39.56 31.76
CA THR A 10 18.42 -40.57 30.71
C THR A 10 18.83 -39.99 29.35
N VAL A 11 18.40 -38.76 29.02
CA VAL A 11 18.80 -38.05 27.80
C VAL A 11 20.31 -37.77 27.78
N PHE A 12 20.87 -37.38 28.93
CA PHE A 12 22.31 -37.17 29.08
C PHE A 12 23.09 -38.48 28.87
N LEU A 13 22.62 -39.60 29.42
CA LEU A 13 23.23 -40.91 29.20
C LEU A 13 23.21 -41.32 27.72
N TRP A 14 22.08 -41.13 27.03
CA TRP A 14 22.01 -41.40 25.59
C TRP A 14 22.97 -40.52 24.79
N ARG A 15 23.10 -39.23 25.13
CA ARG A 15 24.10 -38.32 24.54
C ARG A 15 25.52 -38.83 24.73
N GLN A 16 25.89 -39.20 25.95
CA GLN A 16 27.22 -39.72 26.26
C GLN A 16 27.52 -41.01 25.49
N LEU A 17 26.57 -41.94 25.46
CA LEU A 17 26.70 -43.19 24.69
C LEU A 17 26.86 -42.93 23.20
N ALA A 18 26.13 -41.96 22.65
CA ALA A 18 26.19 -41.64 21.22
C ALA A 18 27.51 -40.98 20.80
N ILE A 19 28.18 -40.28 21.71
CA ILE A 19 29.48 -39.61 21.45
C ILE A 19 30.68 -40.56 21.66
N ARG A 20 30.51 -41.65 22.43
CA ARG A 20 31.59 -42.60 22.71
C ARG A 20 32.14 -43.25 21.45
N SER A 21 33.45 -43.16 21.23
CA SER A 21 34.13 -43.75 20.06
C SER A 21 34.00 -45.29 20.00
N ASP A 22 33.75 -45.98 21.11
CA ASP A 22 33.67 -47.44 21.22
C ASP A 22 32.24 -48.03 21.16
N LEU A 23 31.21 -47.24 20.82
CA LEU A 23 29.83 -47.73 20.70
C LEU A 23 29.68 -48.83 19.61
N PRO A 24 29.22 -50.05 19.95
CA PRO A 24 29.03 -51.11 18.94
C PRO A 24 28.00 -50.72 17.87
N ALA A 25 28.23 -51.08 16.60
CA ALA A 25 27.30 -50.80 15.51
C ALA A 25 25.87 -51.33 15.80
N ALA A 26 25.76 -52.50 16.44
CA ALA A 26 24.50 -53.08 16.87
C ALA A 26 23.74 -52.26 17.93
N ALA A 27 24.42 -51.37 18.66
CA ALA A 27 23.80 -50.50 19.67
C ALA A 27 23.27 -49.18 19.08
N VAL A 28 23.68 -48.79 17.86
CA VAL A 28 23.27 -47.55 17.21
C VAL A 28 21.73 -47.43 17.09
N PRO A 29 20.98 -48.45 16.63
CA PRO A 29 19.52 -48.36 16.55
C PRO A 29 18.85 -48.13 17.91
N VAL A 30 19.43 -48.68 19.00
CA VAL A 30 18.89 -48.54 20.36
C VAL A 30 19.15 -47.13 20.90
N VAL A 31 20.36 -46.61 20.70
CA VAL A 31 20.71 -45.23 21.07
C VAL A 31 19.84 -44.24 20.29
N LEU A 32 19.61 -44.49 19.00
CA LEU A 32 18.69 -43.70 18.20
C LEU A 32 17.26 -43.78 18.72
N ALA A 33 16.75 -44.96 19.06
CA ALA A 33 15.42 -45.10 19.65
C ALA A 33 15.30 -44.35 20.99
N GLY A 34 16.37 -44.33 21.79
CA GLY A 34 16.46 -43.59 23.05
C GLY A 34 16.43 -42.06 22.87
N LEU A 35 17.16 -41.55 21.88
CA LEU A 35 17.14 -40.13 21.50
C LEU A 35 15.83 -39.72 20.79
N ASN A 36 15.13 -40.68 20.15
CA ASN A 36 13.94 -40.43 19.32
C ASN A 36 12.58 -40.55 20.02
N ARG A 37 12.50 -40.99 21.28
CA ARG A 37 11.20 -41.04 22.00
C ARG A 37 10.68 -39.61 22.23
N GLY A 38 9.84 -39.10 21.33
CA GLY A 38 9.07 -37.87 21.55
C GLY A 38 8.23 -37.99 22.81
N VAL A 39 8.11 -36.92 23.59
CA VAL A 39 7.05 -36.87 24.60
C VAL A 39 5.77 -36.61 23.83
N ASP A 40 4.86 -37.58 23.81
CA ASP A 40 3.56 -37.47 23.11
C ASP A 40 2.58 -36.49 23.82
N ARG A 41 3.10 -35.54 24.61
CA ARG A 41 2.31 -34.68 25.49
C ARG A 41 2.65 -33.21 25.29
N SER A 42 1.62 -32.44 24.99
CA SER A 42 1.66 -30.99 24.79
C SER A 42 1.83 -30.17 26.08
N ASP A 43 2.36 -30.75 27.15
CA ASP A 43 2.53 -30.04 28.41
C ASP A 43 3.82 -29.21 28.37
N ASP A 44 3.70 -27.91 28.66
CA ASP A 44 4.82 -26.96 28.68
C ASP A 44 6.00 -27.38 29.57
N ILE A 45 5.75 -28.26 30.55
CA ILE A 45 6.75 -28.84 31.46
C ILE A 45 7.80 -29.67 30.68
N TYR A 46 7.46 -30.22 29.52
CA TYR A 46 8.37 -31.07 28.72
C TYR A 46 9.12 -30.33 27.62
N ARG A 47 8.85 -29.03 27.42
CA ARG A 47 9.54 -28.21 26.40
C ARG A 47 11.05 -28.17 26.62
N ASP A 48 11.49 -28.06 27.88
CA ASP A 48 12.90 -28.11 28.24
C ASP A 48 13.55 -29.47 27.98
N LEU A 49 12.80 -30.55 28.18
CA LEU A 49 13.29 -31.91 27.97
C LEU A 49 13.46 -32.17 26.47
N ASP A 50 12.51 -31.74 25.64
CA ASP A 50 12.61 -31.85 24.19
C ASP A 50 13.71 -30.95 23.62
N HIS A 51 13.91 -29.74 24.16
CA HIS A 51 15.07 -28.93 23.80
C HIS A 51 16.40 -29.62 24.17
N SER A 52 16.48 -30.23 25.36
CA SER A 52 17.67 -30.97 25.80
C SER A 52 17.94 -32.20 24.92
N ARG A 53 16.89 -32.88 24.46
CA ARG A 53 16.99 -34.02 23.53
C ARG A 53 17.42 -33.61 22.13
N SER A 54 16.80 -32.56 21.60
CA SER A 54 17.19 -31.97 20.32
C SER A 54 18.68 -31.59 20.32
N LYS A 55 19.14 -30.94 21.40
CA LYS A 55 20.55 -30.60 21.59
C LYS A 55 21.42 -31.85 21.69
N ALA A 56 21.03 -32.83 22.50
CA ALA A 56 21.76 -34.09 22.64
C ALA A 56 21.88 -34.86 21.33
N PHE A 57 20.80 -34.91 20.54
CA PHE A 57 20.80 -35.49 19.20
C PHE A 57 21.74 -34.71 18.28
N GLY A 58 21.66 -33.38 18.26
CA GLY A 58 22.54 -32.53 17.46
C GLY A 58 24.02 -32.75 17.72
N ASP A 59 24.40 -32.81 19.01
CA ASP A 59 25.79 -33.07 19.43
C ASP A 59 26.26 -34.48 19.03
N ALA A 60 25.35 -35.45 19.01
CA ALA A 60 25.64 -36.83 18.65
C ALA A 60 25.59 -37.11 17.15
N PHE A 61 24.87 -36.28 16.39
CA PHE A 61 24.53 -36.52 14.99
C PHE A 61 25.74 -36.80 14.08
N PRO A 62 26.85 -36.03 14.13
CA PRO A 62 28.02 -36.30 13.30
C PRO A 62 28.62 -37.69 13.57
N ASN A 63 28.75 -38.05 14.85
CA ASN A 63 29.32 -39.34 15.26
C ASN A 63 28.42 -40.51 14.90
N LEU A 64 27.09 -40.37 15.04
CA LEU A 64 26.14 -41.41 14.66
C LEU A 64 26.13 -41.63 13.14
N LEU A 65 26.22 -40.54 12.36
CA LEU A 65 26.22 -40.60 10.91
C LEU A 65 27.52 -41.21 10.34
N ALA A 66 28.68 -40.87 10.91
CA ALA A 66 29.98 -41.39 10.46
C ALA A 66 30.17 -42.90 10.70
N ARG A 67 29.31 -43.53 11.51
CA ARG A 67 29.43 -44.93 11.93
C ARG A 67 28.43 -45.86 11.26
N THR A 68 27.51 -45.31 10.48
CA THR A 68 26.45 -46.09 9.85
C THR A 68 26.70 -46.23 8.36
N ASP A 69 27.05 -47.44 7.95
CA ASP A 69 27.02 -47.85 6.53
C ASP A 69 25.63 -48.34 6.13
N ASP A 70 24.75 -48.58 7.10
CA ASP A 70 23.35 -48.96 6.85
C ASP A 70 22.56 -47.76 6.30
N ALA A 71 22.17 -47.87 5.03
CA ALA A 71 21.42 -46.83 4.33
C ALA A 71 20.06 -46.50 4.98
N LYS A 72 19.40 -47.46 5.63
CA LYS A 72 18.12 -47.24 6.31
C LYS A 72 18.33 -46.44 7.59
N VAL A 73 19.39 -46.74 8.34
CA VAL A 73 19.75 -46.00 9.56
C VAL A 73 20.22 -44.59 9.22
N ARG A 74 21.04 -44.44 8.16
CA ARG A 74 21.46 -43.13 7.63
C ARG A 74 20.25 -42.26 7.27
N ARG A 75 19.28 -42.84 6.55
CA ARG A 75 18.05 -42.15 6.17
C ARG A 75 17.22 -41.70 7.38
N ALA A 76 17.04 -42.59 8.35
CA ALA A 76 16.33 -42.26 9.59
C ALA A 76 17.01 -41.13 10.40
N LEU A 77 18.35 -41.10 10.39
CA LEU A 77 19.14 -40.03 11.00
C LEU A 77 18.91 -38.68 10.32
N ILE A 78 19.02 -38.63 8.99
CA ILE A 78 18.85 -37.41 8.19
C ILE A 78 17.42 -36.87 8.32
N GLY A 79 16.42 -37.74 8.17
CA GLY A 79 15.00 -37.35 8.27
C GLY A 79 14.61 -36.78 9.63
N ARG A 80 15.39 -37.05 10.69
CA ARG A 80 15.11 -36.55 12.05
C ARG A 80 15.93 -35.34 12.45
N ALA A 81 17.07 -35.12 11.81
CA ALA A 81 17.95 -34.00 12.12
C ALA A 81 17.25 -32.66 11.86
N GLU A 82 17.48 -31.71 12.76
CA GLU A 82 17.00 -30.34 12.57
C GLU A 82 17.78 -29.65 11.43
N ARG A 83 17.13 -28.69 10.76
CA ARG A 83 17.69 -27.90 9.66
C ARG A 83 19.12 -27.39 9.93
N LYS A 84 19.36 -26.85 11.14
CA LYS A 84 20.68 -26.32 11.55
C LYS A 84 21.78 -27.40 11.57
N HIS A 85 21.45 -28.63 11.98
CA HIS A 85 22.41 -29.74 12.03
C HIS A 85 22.72 -30.27 10.62
N LEU A 86 21.73 -30.25 9.73
CA LEU A 86 21.90 -30.62 8.32
C LEU A 86 22.82 -29.64 7.59
N CYS A 87 22.57 -28.33 7.73
CA CYS A 87 23.45 -27.29 7.17
C CYS A 87 24.88 -27.39 7.74
N ALA A 88 25.02 -27.49 9.08
CA ALA A 88 26.32 -27.67 9.70
C ALA A 88 27.05 -28.93 9.21
N GLY A 89 26.31 -29.99 8.88
CA GLY A 89 26.88 -31.21 8.36
C GLY A 89 27.35 -31.16 6.92
N LEU A 90 26.65 -30.40 6.08
CA LEU A 90 27.12 -30.09 4.73
C LEU A 90 28.40 -29.24 4.81
N VAL A 91 28.38 -28.15 5.59
CA VAL A 91 29.55 -27.26 5.79
C VAL A 91 30.75 -28.01 6.36
N SER A 92 30.53 -28.94 7.29
CA SER A 92 31.61 -29.75 7.89
C SER A 92 32.05 -30.95 7.02
N GLY A 93 31.38 -31.21 5.90
CA GLY A 93 31.71 -32.26 4.94
C GLY A 93 31.32 -33.69 5.34
N PHE A 94 30.59 -33.90 6.44
CA PHE A 94 30.11 -35.24 6.82
C PHE A 94 28.76 -35.60 6.20
N LEU A 95 28.03 -34.61 5.68
CA LEU A 95 26.97 -34.78 4.70
C LEU A 95 27.49 -34.32 3.34
N THR A 96 27.00 -34.95 2.27
CA THR A 96 27.36 -34.62 0.89
C THR A 96 26.11 -34.39 0.05
N VAL A 97 26.28 -33.96 -1.20
CA VAL A 97 25.16 -33.81 -2.13
C VAL A 97 24.38 -35.11 -2.38
N ALA A 98 25.01 -36.28 -2.18
CA ALA A 98 24.33 -37.57 -2.26
C ALA A 98 23.24 -37.76 -1.19
N ASP A 99 23.26 -36.95 -0.12
CA ASP A 99 22.28 -36.98 0.96
C ASP A 99 21.08 -36.05 0.70
N LEU A 100 21.13 -35.19 -0.33
CA LEU A 100 20.11 -34.16 -0.57
C LEU A 100 18.73 -34.75 -0.87
N ASP A 101 18.66 -35.89 -1.57
CA ASP A 101 17.38 -36.55 -1.81
C ASP A 101 16.70 -36.98 -0.52
N GLU A 102 17.47 -37.42 0.48
CA GLU A 102 16.91 -37.76 1.79
C GLU A 102 16.59 -36.53 2.62
N ILE A 103 17.46 -35.52 2.61
CA ILE A 103 17.22 -34.24 3.29
C ILE A 103 15.90 -33.64 2.78
N THR A 104 15.74 -33.53 1.47
CA THR A 104 14.57 -32.89 0.86
C THR A 104 13.32 -33.76 0.83
N ARG A 105 13.42 -35.05 1.20
CA ARG A 105 12.29 -35.94 1.46
C ARG A 105 11.72 -35.74 2.87
N GLY A 106 12.60 -35.47 3.85
CA GLY A 106 12.21 -35.19 5.24
C GLY A 106 11.88 -33.74 5.53
N HIS A 107 12.38 -32.81 4.70
CA HIS A 107 12.33 -31.37 4.96
C HIS A 107 11.98 -30.59 3.69
N GLN A 108 11.08 -29.60 3.82
CA GLN A 108 10.93 -28.57 2.78
C GLN A 108 12.23 -27.77 2.68
N VAL A 109 12.74 -27.55 1.46
CA VAL A 109 13.92 -26.73 1.14
C VAL A 109 13.79 -25.34 1.80
N TRP A 110 14.91 -24.80 2.27
CA TRP A 110 14.99 -23.52 2.98
C TRP A 110 16.28 -22.77 2.61
N PRO A 111 16.38 -21.45 2.81
CA PRO A 111 17.50 -20.65 2.31
C PRO A 111 18.88 -21.13 2.76
N GLU A 112 19.05 -21.49 4.04
CA GLU A 112 20.33 -21.95 4.59
C GLU A 112 20.77 -23.30 4.04
N LEU A 113 19.86 -24.11 3.49
CA LEU A 113 20.25 -25.33 2.78
C LEU A 113 20.91 -24.96 1.44
N VAL A 114 20.36 -23.99 0.72
CA VAL A 114 20.90 -23.52 -0.55
C VAL A 114 22.28 -22.91 -0.34
N THR A 115 22.45 -22.04 0.66
CA THR A 115 23.76 -21.45 0.97
C THR A 115 24.78 -22.52 1.36
N ALA A 116 24.41 -23.45 2.25
CA ALA A 116 25.29 -24.55 2.66
C ALA A 116 25.71 -25.48 1.50
N VAL A 117 24.84 -25.70 0.51
CA VAL A 117 25.19 -26.48 -0.69
C VAL A 117 26.05 -25.67 -1.65
N ALA A 118 25.78 -24.37 -1.80
CA ALA A 118 26.55 -23.49 -2.67
C ALA A 118 28.01 -23.32 -2.20
N ASP A 119 28.24 -23.40 -0.88
CA ASP A 119 29.57 -23.37 -0.27
C ASP A 119 30.39 -24.66 -0.53
N LEU A 120 29.75 -25.75 -0.97
CA LEU A 120 30.46 -26.98 -1.29
C LEU A 120 31.21 -26.87 -2.62
N PRO A 121 32.51 -27.26 -2.68
CA PRO A 121 33.29 -27.19 -3.91
C PRO A 121 32.63 -27.91 -5.09
N GLY A 122 32.37 -27.17 -6.16
CA GLY A 122 31.79 -27.71 -7.40
C GLY A 122 30.29 -28.00 -7.36
N GLN A 123 29.56 -27.59 -6.31
CA GLN A 123 28.13 -27.89 -6.14
C GLN A 123 27.20 -26.70 -6.36
N LEU A 124 27.71 -25.60 -6.92
CA LEU A 124 26.93 -24.39 -7.19
C LEU A 124 25.68 -24.67 -8.03
N GLN A 125 25.78 -25.52 -9.06
CA GLN A 125 24.63 -25.86 -9.89
C GLN A 125 23.56 -26.61 -9.08
N VAL A 126 23.95 -27.50 -8.18
CA VAL A 126 23.01 -28.21 -7.31
C VAL A 126 22.28 -27.22 -6.38
N ALA A 127 22.97 -26.20 -5.88
CA ALA A 127 22.35 -25.13 -5.10
C ALA A 127 21.34 -24.32 -5.94
N ILE A 128 21.69 -24.01 -7.19
CA ILE A 128 20.78 -23.32 -8.14
C ILE A 128 19.52 -24.16 -8.38
N ASP A 129 19.66 -25.47 -8.61
CA ASP A 129 18.53 -26.37 -8.85
C ASP A 129 17.60 -26.46 -7.62
N LEU A 130 18.13 -26.26 -6.41
CA LEU A 130 17.32 -26.22 -5.18
C LEU A 130 16.46 -24.95 -5.07
N LEU A 131 16.80 -23.86 -5.76
CA LEU A 131 16.03 -22.61 -5.70
C LEU A 131 14.61 -22.78 -6.20
N GLU A 132 14.38 -23.61 -7.23
CA GLU A 132 13.03 -23.86 -7.77
C GLU A 132 12.09 -24.55 -6.76
N ARG A 133 12.65 -25.11 -5.68
CA ARG A 133 11.91 -25.77 -4.61
C ARG A 133 11.62 -24.85 -3.42
N LEU A 134 12.15 -23.62 -3.42
CA LEU A 134 11.88 -22.63 -2.39
C LEU A 134 10.55 -21.90 -2.64
N PRO A 135 9.82 -21.54 -1.57
CA PRO A 135 8.77 -20.52 -1.68
C PRO A 135 9.37 -19.21 -2.17
N ARG A 136 8.65 -18.51 -3.05
CA ARG A 136 9.15 -17.27 -3.67
C ARG A 136 9.59 -16.21 -2.66
N HIS A 137 8.83 -16.01 -1.59
CA HIS A 137 9.15 -15.03 -0.55
C HIS A 137 10.43 -15.36 0.24
N GLU A 138 10.94 -16.59 0.12
CA GLU A 138 12.21 -17.02 0.73
C GLU A 138 13.41 -16.87 -0.23
N LEU A 139 13.20 -16.66 -1.53
CA LEU A 139 14.28 -16.54 -2.52
C LEU A 139 15.22 -15.38 -2.20
N SER A 140 14.67 -14.20 -1.87
CA SER A 140 15.50 -13.04 -1.49
C SER A 140 16.27 -13.26 -0.18
N MET A 141 15.83 -14.19 0.67
CA MET A 141 16.51 -14.51 1.92
C MET A 141 17.79 -15.34 1.70
N VAL A 142 17.93 -15.99 0.53
CA VAL A 142 19.16 -16.75 0.17
C VAL A 142 20.35 -15.81 0.13
N LEU A 143 20.20 -14.66 -0.55
CA LEU A 143 21.26 -13.66 -0.68
C LEU A 143 21.51 -12.94 0.64
N GLY A 144 20.45 -12.61 1.39
CA GLY A 144 20.56 -11.93 2.69
C GLY A 144 21.19 -12.77 3.81
N ARG A 145 21.31 -14.09 3.63
CA ARG A 145 21.94 -15.03 4.58
C ARG A 145 23.36 -15.44 4.17
N TRP A 146 23.90 -14.83 3.12
CA TRP A 146 25.24 -15.13 2.64
C TRP A 146 26.30 -14.40 3.50
N ASP A 147 27.12 -15.15 4.24
CA ASP A 147 28.05 -14.59 5.22
C ASP A 147 29.44 -14.29 4.60
N GLY A 148 29.79 -13.00 4.49
CA GLY A 148 31.17 -12.47 4.42
C GLY A 148 32.02 -12.76 3.17
N GLN A 149 31.60 -13.67 2.30
CA GLN A 149 32.21 -13.90 0.98
C GLN A 149 31.38 -13.21 -0.12
N PRO A 150 31.97 -12.85 -1.27
CA PRO A 150 31.18 -12.43 -2.41
C PRO A 150 30.24 -13.57 -2.82
N VAL A 151 28.95 -13.25 -2.98
CA VAL A 151 27.96 -14.21 -3.48
C VAL A 151 28.36 -14.59 -4.92
N PRO A 152 28.38 -15.88 -5.28
CA PRO A 152 28.63 -16.29 -6.65
C PRO A 152 27.64 -15.64 -7.62
N GLU A 153 28.14 -15.00 -8.68
CA GLU A 153 27.29 -14.29 -9.66
C GLU A 153 26.18 -15.18 -10.22
N ALA A 154 26.48 -16.44 -10.54
CA ALA A 154 25.48 -17.37 -11.07
C ALA A 154 24.35 -17.67 -10.06
N LEU A 155 24.60 -17.58 -8.75
CA LEU A 155 23.56 -17.74 -7.74
C LEU A 155 22.69 -16.49 -7.66
N VAL A 156 23.30 -15.29 -7.69
CA VAL A 156 22.57 -14.02 -7.79
C VAL A 156 21.68 -14.02 -9.01
N ASP A 157 22.25 -14.43 -10.16
CA ASP A 157 21.55 -14.50 -11.43
C ASP A 157 20.31 -15.40 -11.33
N ALA A 158 20.49 -16.64 -10.84
CA ALA A 158 19.40 -17.60 -10.70
C ALA A 158 18.29 -17.10 -9.75
N VAL A 159 18.65 -16.47 -8.62
CA VAL A 159 17.67 -15.90 -7.68
C VAL A 159 16.89 -14.77 -8.34
N CYS A 160 17.57 -13.80 -8.93
CA CYS A 160 16.92 -12.66 -9.58
C CYS A 160 16.10 -13.12 -10.81
N GLU A 161 16.54 -14.10 -11.60
CA GLU A 161 15.75 -14.70 -12.68
C GLU A 161 14.43 -15.29 -12.16
N LEU A 162 14.47 -16.10 -11.11
CA LEU A 162 13.28 -16.70 -10.50
C LEU A 162 12.32 -15.65 -9.95
N LEU A 163 12.85 -14.56 -9.39
CA LEU A 163 12.05 -13.44 -8.88
C LEU A 163 11.42 -12.60 -10.01
N LEU A 164 12.10 -12.46 -11.15
CA LEU A 164 11.63 -11.70 -12.31
C LEU A 164 10.67 -12.47 -13.22
N ARG A 165 10.75 -13.81 -13.28
CA ARG A 165 9.90 -14.67 -14.13
C ARG A 165 8.40 -14.33 -14.03
N PRO A 166 7.80 -14.18 -12.84
CA PRO A 166 6.40 -13.82 -12.71
C PRO A 166 6.07 -12.43 -13.28
N ALA A 167 6.91 -11.42 -13.02
CA ALA A 167 6.76 -10.09 -13.60
C ALA A 167 6.90 -10.14 -15.14
N ALA A 168 7.82 -10.94 -15.67
CA ALA A 168 7.97 -11.16 -17.11
C ALA A 168 6.73 -11.80 -17.74
N ALA A 169 6.08 -12.74 -17.06
CA ALA A 169 4.82 -13.32 -17.51
C ALA A 169 3.70 -12.26 -17.57
N VAL A 170 3.60 -11.39 -16.55
CA VAL A 170 2.62 -10.29 -16.53
C VAL A 170 2.92 -9.26 -17.62
N VAL A 171 4.18 -8.92 -17.88
CA VAL A 171 4.56 -7.99 -18.95
C VAL A 171 4.24 -8.57 -20.34
N ALA A 172 4.44 -9.87 -20.53
CA ALA A 172 4.18 -10.55 -21.79
C ALA A 172 2.68 -10.65 -22.11
N ASP A 173 1.83 -10.87 -21.10
CA ASP A 173 0.37 -10.89 -21.25
C ASP A 173 -0.32 -10.25 -20.02
N PRO A 174 -0.38 -8.91 -19.96
CA PRO A 174 -1.03 -8.23 -18.83
C PRO A 174 -2.53 -8.57 -18.76
N GLY A 175 -3.14 -8.94 -19.89
CA GLY A 175 -4.55 -9.30 -19.96
C GLY A 175 -4.90 -10.58 -19.21
N ALA A 176 -3.96 -11.53 -19.11
CA ALA A 176 -4.18 -12.80 -18.43
C ALA A 176 -4.03 -12.71 -16.90
N ASP A 177 -3.44 -11.65 -16.36
CA ASP A 177 -3.18 -11.55 -14.93
C ASP A 177 -4.47 -11.35 -14.11
N ALA A 178 -4.75 -12.28 -13.20
CA ALA A 178 -6.00 -12.30 -12.44
C ALA A 178 -6.10 -11.18 -11.39
N ASP A 179 -4.98 -10.72 -10.85
CA ASP A 179 -4.94 -9.60 -9.89
C ASP A 179 -5.18 -8.27 -10.60
N TRP A 180 -4.61 -8.10 -11.78
CA TRP A 180 -4.86 -6.98 -12.67
C TRP A 180 -6.31 -6.94 -13.14
N GLN A 181 -6.87 -8.07 -13.60
CA GLN A 181 -8.28 -8.14 -13.99
C GLN A 181 -9.23 -7.83 -12.84
N ARG A 182 -8.88 -8.23 -11.60
CA ARG A 182 -9.62 -7.84 -10.39
C ARG A 182 -9.51 -6.34 -10.15
N SER A 183 -8.31 -5.76 -10.21
CA SER A 183 -8.07 -4.32 -10.03
C SER A 183 -8.85 -3.48 -11.05
N LEU A 184 -8.86 -3.90 -12.31
CA LEU A 184 -9.66 -3.30 -13.38
C LEU A 184 -11.17 -3.41 -13.14
N SER A 185 -11.64 -4.40 -12.38
CA SER A 185 -13.08 -4.63 -12.13
C SER A 185 -13.64 -3.78 -11.00
N TYR A 186 -12.81 -3.47 -10.00
CA TYR A 186 -13.25 -2.62 -8.90
C TYR A 186 -13.03 -1.12 -9.16
N GLY A 187 -12.31 -0.75 -10.23
CA GLY A 187 -11.96 0.65 -10.50
C GLY A 187 -11.10 1.28 -9.40
N LEU A 188 -10.60 0.45 -8.49
CA LEU A 188 -9.69 0.83 -7.42
C LEU A 188 -8.29 0.82 -8.04
N GLY A 189 -7.85 1.98 -8.53
CA GLY A 189 -6.49 2.19 -9.04
C GLY A 189 -5.41 2.15 -7.95
N GLY A 190 -5.56 1.27 -6.95
CA GLY A 190 -4.68 1.16 -5.77
C GLY A 190 -3.68 0.01 -5.85
N GLY A 191 -3.92 -1.02 -6.67
CA GLY A 191 -2.94 -2.06 -6.97
C GLY A 191 -2.21 -1.71 -8.26
N GLY A 192 -0.94 -1.26 -8.16
CA GLY A 192 -0.13 -1.06 -9.36
C GLY A 192 0.01 -2.38 -10.13
N TRP A 193 -0.01 -2.32 -11.46
CA TRP A 193 -0.10 -3.52 -12.32
C TRP A 193 1.05 -4.53 -12.17
N LEU A 194 2.19 -4.13 -11.61
CA LEU A 194 3.34 -4.99 -11.26
C LEU A 194 3.70 -4.97 -9.76
N HIS A 195 2.86 -4.39 -8.90
CA HIS A 195 3.29 -4.02 -7.54
C HIS A 195 3.65 -5.23 -6.65
N ALA A 196 2.83 -6.29 -6.67
CA ALA A 196 3.10 -7.51 -5.90
C ALA A 196 4.36 -8.25 -6.41
N GLU A 197 4.59 -8.18 -7.71
CA GLU A 197 5.60 -8.97 -8.42
C GLU A 197 6.98 -8.31 -8.41
N SER A 198 7.02 -6.98 -8.24
CA SER A 198 8.24 -6.18 -8.35
C SER A 198 8.99 -6.00 -7.03
N ALA A 199 8.33 -6.12 -5.87
CA ALA A 199 8.96 -5.80 -4.59
C ALA A 199 10.14 -6.72 -4.22
N ASP A 200 9.96 -8.05 -4.35
CA ASP A 200 11.02 -9.00 -4.03
C ASP A 200 12.15 -8.97 -5.07
N ALA A 201 11.80 -8.80 -6.35
CA ALA A 201 12.77 -8.62 -7.43
C ALA A 201 13.60 -7.35 -7.24
N TRP A 202 12.97 -6.24 -6.82
CA TRP A 202 13.68 -5.01 -6.49
C TRP A 202 14.68 -5.22 -5.35
N ARG A 203 14.29 -5.88 -4.25
CA ARG A 203 15.24 -6.15 -3.14
C ARG A 203 16.48 -6.94 -3.59
N CYS A 204 16.34 -7.85 -4.55
CA CYS A 204 17.48 -8.57 -5.15
C CYS A 204 18.34 -7.62 -6.00
N LEU A 205 17.72 -6.88 -6.94
CA LEU A 205 18.43 -6.00 -7.86
C LEU A 205 19.10 -4.81 -7.15
N GLU A 206 18.48 -4.25 -6.11
CA GLU A 206 19.02 -3.13 -5.33
C GLU A 206 20.36 -3.46 -4.68
N GLN A 207 20.54 -4.72 -4.26
CA GLN A 207 21.78 -5.20 -3.64
C GLN A 207 22.90 -5.47 -4.67
N HIS A 208 22.55 -5.54 -5.96
CA HIS A 208 23.42 -5.96 -7.05
C HIS A 208 23.35 -5.00 -8.27
N PRO A 209 23.69 -3.71 -8.10
CA PRO A 209 23.66 -2.71 -9.18
C PRO A 209 24.57 -3.06 -10.36
N GLU A 210 25.65 -3.81 -10.13
CA GLU A 210 26.53 -4.33 -11.17
C GLU A 210 25.82 -5.29 -12.15
N ARG A 211 24.67 -5.87 -11.75
CA ARG A 211 23.89 -6.78 -12.59
C ARG A 211 22.74 -6.09 -13.34
N TRP A 212 22.49 -4.80 -13.12
CA TRP A 212 21.35 -4.10 -13.76
C TRP A 212 21.41 -4.15 -15.28
N GLU A 213 22.57 -3.90 -15.89
CA GLU A 213 22.75 -3.93 -17.35
C GLU A 213 22.52 -5.33 -17.92
N TYR A 214 23.03 -6.36 -17.23
CA TYR A 214 22.81 -7.76 -17.60
C TYR A 214 21.31 -8.11 -17.62
N PHE A 215 20.59 -7.80 -16.55
CA PHE A 215 19.16 -8.10 -16.48
C PHE A 215 18.33 -7.26 -17.44
N ALA A 216 18.62 -5.96 -17.59
CA ALA A 216 17.92 -5.08 -18.51
C ALA A 216 18.08 -5.50 -19.98
N SER A 217 19.21 -6.11 -20.34
CA SER A 217 19.47 -6.64 -21.69
C SER A 217 18.99 -8.08 -21.90
N HIS A 218 18.44 -8.73 -20.86
CA HIS A 218 18.03 -10.13 -20.94
C HIS A 218 16.87 -10.34 -21.95
N PRO A 219 16.95 -11.33 -22.86
CA PRO A 219 15.99 -11.45 -23.98
C PRO A 219 14.54 -11.72 -23.54
N THR A 220 14.35 -12.46 -22.45
CA THR A 220 13.01 -12.83 -21.95
C THR A 220 12.59 -12.11 -20.67
N LEU A 221 13.55 -11.54 -19.93
CA LEU A 221 13.32 -10.93 -18.62
C LEU A 221 13.59 -9.43 -18.64
N GLY A 222 14.24 -8.92 -19.69
CA GLY A 222 14.71 -7.54 -19.78
C GLY A 222 13.59 -6.52 -19.61
N ALA A 223 12.44 -6.74 -20.26
CA ALA A 223 11.30 -5.84 -20.10
C ALA A 223 10.83 -5.76 -18.64
N ALA A 224 10.71 -6.89 -17.95
CA ALA A 224 10.33 -6.92 -16.53
C ALA A 224 11.41 -6.29 -15.63
N ALA A 225 12.68 -6.60 -15.86
CA ALA A 225 13.79 -5.98 -15.14
C ALA A 225 13.78 -4.46 -15.31
N CYS A 226 13.62 -3.96 -16.53
CA CYS A 226 13.52 -2.54 -16.84
C CYS A 226 12.32 -1.88 -16.14
N HIS A 227 11.15 -2.54 -16.07
CA HIS A 227 10.02 -2.02 -15.30
C HIS A 227 10.35 -1.89 -13.82
N VAL A 228 10.92 -2.95 -13.20
CA VAL A 228 11.31 -2.93 -11.79
C VAL A 228 12.32 -1.81 -11.52
N LEU A 229 13.34 -1.67 -12.38
CA LEU A 229 14.36 -0.63 -12.27
C LEU A 229 13.77 0.78 -12.39
N LEU A 230 12.94 1.04 -13.40
CA LEU A 230 12.29 2.34 -13.59
C LEU A 230 11.34 2.72 -12.44
N ASP A 231 10.66 1.72 -11.88
CA ASP A 231 9.60 1.94 -10.88
C ASP A 231 10.15 2.10 -9.46
N HIS A 232 11.36 1.61 -9.17
CA HIS A 232 11.92 1.61 -7.81
C HIS A 232 13.29 2.30 -7.66
N ALA A 233 14.18 2.24 -8.65
CA ALA A 233 15.51 2.83 -8.51
C ALA A 233 15.42 4.36 -8.51
N GLU A 234 15.99 5.01 -7.48
CA GLU A 234 16.02 6.48 -7.39
C GLU A 234 16.90 7.12 -8.46
N ALA A 235 17.96 6.43 -8.90
CA ALA A 235 18.85 6.86 -9.96
C ALA A 235 19.31 5.65 -10.77
N LEU A 236 19.29 5.79 -12.10
CA LEU A 236 19.79 4.79 -13.04
C LEU A 236 20.99 5.34 -13.82
N PRO A 237 22.09 4.56 -13.97
CA PRO A 237 23.14 4.87 -14.92
C PRO A 237 22.56 5.06 -16.32
N GLU A 238 23.10 6.01 -17.09
CA GLU A 238 22.60 6.34 -18.43
C GLU A 238 22.54 5.12 -19.37
N ALA A 239 23.52 4.22 -19.27
CA ALA A 239 23.54 2.97 -20.05
C ALA A 239 22.33 2.07 -19.73
N VAL A 240 22.00 1.87 -18.45
CA VAL A 240 20.84 1.10 -18.01
C VAL A 240 19.54 1.82 -18.39
N LEU A 241 19.49 3.14 -18.24
CA LEU A 241 18.33 3.94 -18.62
C LEU A 241 18.03 3.82 -20.13
N ARG A 242 19.07 3.80 -20.98
CA ARG A 242 18.94 3.54 -22.42
C ARG A 242 18.32 2.18 -22.73
N LEU A 243 18.70 1.14 -21.99
CA LEU A 243 18.07 -0.19 -22.12
C LEU A 243 16.60 -0.18 -21.71
N CYS A 244 16.21 0.69 -20.77
CA CYS A 244 14.84 0.79 -20.28
C CYS A 244 13.89 1.62 -21.16
N LEU A 245 14.41 2.36 -22.17
CA LEU A 245 13.58 3.22 -23.04
C LEU A 245 12.39 2.51 -23.70
N PRO A 246 12.51 1.27 -24.22
CA PRO A 246 11.39 0.59 -24.88
C PRO A 246 10.17 0.40 -23.97
N VAL A 247 10.39 0.22 -22.67
CA VAL A 247 9.32 0.00 -21.69
C VAL A 247 8.93 1.25 -20.90
N ALA A 248 9.67 2.35 -21.07
CA ALA A 248 9.48 3.58 -20.29
C ALA A 248 8.04 4.10 -20.38
N THR A 249 7.41 3.98 -21.55
CA THR A 249 6.02 4.41 -21.79
C THR A 249 4.96 3.32 -21.55
N ALA A 250 5.35 2.17 -21.00
CA ALA A 250 4.49 1.02 -20.74
C ALA A 250 3.58 0.65 -21.95
N PRO A 251 4.16 0.38 -23.14
CA PRO A 251 3.39 0.10 -24.36
C PRO A 251 2.48 -1.13 -24.23
N GLU A 252 2.82 -2.10 -23.39
CA GLU A 252 2.03 -3.30 -23.08
C GLU A 252 0.63 -2.97 -22.51
N LEU A 253 0.46 -1.80 -21.91
CA LEU A 253 -0.83 -1.32 -21.40
C LEU A 253 -1.68 -0.60 -22.47
N ALA A 254 -1.13 -0.29 -23.65
CA ALA A 254 -1.79 0.59 -24.62
C ALA A 254 -3.13 0.03 -25.14
N ASP A 255 -3.20 -1.29 -25.34
CA ASP A 255 -4.30 -1.94 -26.05
C ASP A 255 -5.24 -2.78 -25.19
N LEU A 256 -5.05 -2.77 -23.88
CA LEU A 256 -5.88 -3.53 -22.95
C LEU A 256 -7.35 -3.04 -22.91
N PRO A 257 -8.29 -3.90 -22.49
CA PRO A 257 -9.70 -3.54 -22.29
C PRO A 257 -9.88 -2.51 -21.16
N LYS A 258 -11.07 -1.90 -21.08
CA LYS A 258 -11.40 -0.80 -20.13
C LYS A 258 -10.43 0.39 -20.26
N PRO A 259 -10.42 1.05 -21.43
CA PRO A 259 -9.41 2.04 -21.78
C PRO A 259 -9.32 3.22 -20.82
N SER A 260 -10.40 3.61 -20.14
CA SER A 260 -10.38 4.70 -19.16
C SER A 260 -9.54 4.38 -17.92
N VAL A 261 -9.56 3.13 -17.46
CA VAL A 261 -8.80 2.70 -16.27
C VAL A 261 -7.35 2.46 -16.65
N VAL A 262 -7.12 1.73 -17.75
CA VAL A 262 -5.77 1.39 -18.19
C VAL A 262 -4.99 2.62 -18.65
N ALA A 263 -5.61 3.53 -19.42
CA ALA A 263 -4.93 4.75 -19.86
C ALA A 263 -4.55 5.66 -18.68
N ARG A 264 -5.37 5.68 -17.62
CA ARG A 264 -5.06 6.40 -16.40
C ARG A 264 -3.86 5.79 -15.68
N GLU A 265 -3.83 4.46 -15.53
CA GLU A 265 -2.70 3.78 -14.90
C GLU A 265 -1.41 3.97 -15.72
N ARG A 266 -1.50 3.80 -17.05
CA ARG A 266 -0.37 4.04 -17.96
C ARG A 266 0.16 5.48 -17.85
N LEU A 267 -0.72 6.49 -17.83
CA LEU A 267 -0.31 7.88 -17.65
C LEU A 267 0.38 8.10 -16.30
N ARG A 268 -0.18 7.55 -15.22
CA ARG A 268 0.41 7.61 -13.87
C ARG A 268 1.81 7.00 -13.82
N LEU A 269 2.01 5.86 -14.48
CA LEU A 269 3.33 5.21 -14.59
C LEU A 269 4.32 6.08 -15.36
N ILE A 270 3.90 6.63 -16.51
CA ILE A 270 4.74 7.54 -17.32
C ILE A 270 5.14 8.75 -16.47
N ALA A 271 4.19 9.39 -15.79
CA ALA A 271 4.44 10.52 -14.90
C ALA A 271 5.40 10.17 -13.77
N ALA A 272 5.14 9.09 -13.03
CA ALA A 272 6.02 8.63 -11.95
C ALA A 272 7.44 8.35 -12.44
N ARG A 273 7.61 7.73 -13.61
CA ARG A 273 8.93 7.42 -14.20
C ARG A 273 9.67 8.67 -14.64
N VAL A 274 9.00 9.61 -15.32
CA VAL A 274 9.62 10.90 -15.69
C VAL A 274 9.97 11.71 -14.44
N GLY A 275 9.14 11.65 -13.40
CA GLY A 275 9.44 12.29 -12.12
C GLY A 275 10.66 11.73 -11.42
N ARG A 276 10.81 10.40 -11.43
CA ARG A 276 11.96 9.72 -10.81
C ARG A 276 13.21 9.85 -11.67
N HIS A 277 13.06 9.79 -12.99
CA HIS A 277 14.14 9.80 -13.98
C HIS A 277 13.91 10.94 -14.99
N PRO A 278 14.18 12.22 -14.64
CA PRO A 278 13.87 13.37 -15.50
C PRO A 278 14.52 13.32 -16.89
N THR A 279 15.70 12.70 -16.99
CA THR A 279 16.43 12.52 -18.25
C THR A 279 15.64 11.73 -19.30
N LEU A 280 14.63 10.94 -18.90
CA LEU A 280 13.71 10.29 -19.85
C LEU A 280 12.98 11.31 -20.73
N GLY A 281 12.61 12.46 -20.15
CA GLY A 281 11.95 13.54 -20.87
C GLY A 281 12.80 14.10 -22.01
N ASP A 282 14.11 14.13 -21.83
CA ASP A 282 15.06 14.61 -22.84
C ASP A 282 15.42 13.53 -23.87
N MET A 283 15.45 12.25 -23.46
CA MET A 283 15.86 11.13 -24.31
C MET A 283 14.77 10.67 -25.28
N ILE A 284 13.51 10.68 -24.84
CA ILE A 284 12.35 10.18 -25.62
C ILE A 284 11.13 11.12 -25.57
N PRO A 285 11.30 12.45 -25.80
CA PRO A 285 10.22 13.43 -25.67
C PRO A 285 9.03 13.12 -26.58
N GLU A 286 9.30 12.71 -27.82
CA GLU A 286 8.26 12.41 -28.81
C GLU A 286 7.46 11.16 -28.42
N GLN A 287 8.11 10.10 -27.94
CA GLN A 287 7.44 8.87 -27.54
C GLN A 287 6.57 9.11 -26.29
N ILE A 288 7.06 9.90 -25.32
CA ILE A 288 6.27 10.30 -24.15
C ILE A 288 5.05 11.11 -24.59
N ALA A 289 5.23 12.13 -25.43
CA ALA A 289 4.13 12.96 -25.91
C ALA A 289 3.06 12.14 -26.65
N GLN A 290 3.47 11.23 -27.54
CA GLN A 290 2.56 10.32 -28.26
C GLN A 290 1.82 9.38 -27.31
N ALA A 291 2.51 8.80 -26.32
CA ALA A 291 1.90 7.90 -25.34
C ALA A 291 0.88 8.63 -24.45
N VAL A 292 1.21 9.84 -23.98
CA VAL A 292 0.31 10.68 -23.16
C VAL A 292 -0.94 11.06 -23.95
N ASP A 293 -0.79 11.53 -25.19
CA ASP A 293 -1.92 11.86 -26.05
C ASP A 293 -2.80 10.63 -26.35
N ALA A 294 -2.20 9.48 -26.63
CA ALA A 294 -2.93 8.23 -26.79
C ALA A 294 -3.72 7.85 -25.51
N CYS A 295 -3.13 8.04 -24.32
CA CYS A 295 -3.81 7.81 -23.05
C CYS A 295 -5.02 8.74 -22.88
N VAL A 296 -4.85 10.05 -23.12
CA VAL A 296 -5.92 11.05 -23.01
C VAL A 296 -7.07 10.74 -23.97
N ARG A 297 -6.76 10.48 -25.25
CA ARG A 297 -7.76 10.22 -26.30
C ARG A 297 -8.50 8.91 -26.08
N ARG A 298 -7.77 7.80 -25.91
CA ARG A 298 -8.35 6.45 -25.76
C ARG A 298 -9.11 6.33 -24.45
N GLY A 299 -8.55 6.83 -23.36
CA GLY A 299 -9.14 6.78 -22.03
C GLY A 299 -10.27 7.79 -21.79
N ARG A 300 -10.44 8.78 -22.68
CA ARG A 300 -11.31 9.94 -22.49
C ARG A 300 -11.05 10.61 -21.13
N LEU A 301 -9.78 10.71 -20.74
CA LEU A 301 -9.38 11.11 -19.39
C LEU A 301 -9.81 12.54 -19.06
N LEU A 302 -9.91 13.40 -20.08
CA LEU A 302 -10.32 14.80 -19.95
C LEU A 302 -11.82 15.04 -20.20
N ALA A 303 -12.64 13.99 -20.15
CA ALA A 303 -14.10 14.14 -20.19
C ALA A 303 -14.64 14.61 -18.82
N THR A 304 -15.76 15.33 -18.82
CA THR A 304 -16.39 15.83 -17.59
C THR A 304 -16.72 14.67 -16.64
N PRO A 305 -16.30 14.73 -15.36
CA PRO A 305 -16.60 13.70 -14.38
C PRO A 305 -18.11 13.59 -14.19
N ARG A 306 -18.63 12.36 -14.17
CA ARG A 306 -20.07 12.12 -13.98
C ARG A 306 -20.51 12.23 -12.51
N ASN A 307 -19.59 12.06 -11.57
CA ASN A 307 -19.88 11.94 -10.14
C ASN A 307 -18.91 12.80 -9.30
N ALA A 308 -19.44 13.47 -8.28
CA ALA A 308 -18.68 14.32 -7.34
C ALA A 308 -17.60 13.55 -6.53
N ALA A 309 -17.70 12.21 -6.42
CA ALA A 309 -16.71 11.38 -5.74
C ALA A 309 -15.35 11.27 -6.48
N GLN A 310 -15.16 11.99 -7.59
CA GLN A 310 -13.97 11.93 -8.44
C GLN A 310 -12.95 13.06 -8.19
N VAL A 311 -13.07 13.84 -7.10
CA VAL A 311 -12.11 14.92 -6.78
C VAL A 311 -10.66 14.42 -6.84
N TYR A 312 -10.34 13.37 -6.08
CA TYR A 312 -8.99 12.78 -6.07
C TYR A 312 -8.56 12.27 -7.45
N VAL A 313 -9.51 11.74 -8.22
CA VAL A 313 -9.28 11.24 -9.58
C VAL A 313 -8.89 12.40 -10.51
N VAL A 314 -9.57 13.55 -10.44
CA VAL A 314 -9.26 14.70 -11.29
C VAL A 314 -7.95 15.37 -10.85
N THR A 315 -7.72 15.54 -9.55
CA THR A 315 -6.49 16.19 -9.05
C THR A 315 -5.25 15.35 -9.33
N SER A 316 -5.30 14.02 -9.13
CA SER A 316 -4.19 13.13 -9.51
C SER A 316 -3.95 13.15 -11.03
N LEU A 317 -5.01 13.12 -11.86
CA LEU A 317 -4.86 13.19 -13.31
C LEU A 317 -4.18 14.49 -13.75
N ALA A 318 -4.58 15.62 -13.17
CA ALA A 318 -3.97 16.90 -13.46
C ALA A 318 -2.50 16.97 -13.03
N GLY A 319 -2.15 16.38 -11.88
CA GLY A 319 -0.76 16.24 -11.43
C GLY A 319 0.06 15.39 -12.40
N ASP A 320 -0.46 14.22 -12.81
CA ASP A 320 0.21 13.35 -13.78
C ASP A 320 0.42 14.09 -15.12
N LEU A 321 -0.61 14.77 -15.64
CA LEU A 321 -0.50 15.54 -16.88
C LEU A 321 0.50 16.70 -16.76
N ALA A 322 0.49 17.45 -15.66
CA ALA A 322 1.41 18.55 -15.43
C ALA A 322 2.88 18.12 -15.54
N GLN A 323 3.17 16.85 -15.24
CA GLN A 323 4.53 16.31 -15.27
C GLN A 323 4.99 15.92 -16.67
N VAL A 324 4.10 15.44 -17.55
CA VAL A 324 4.51 14.76 -18.80
C VAL A 324 3.86 15.26 -20.07
N THR A 325 2.81 16.08 -20.00
CA THR A 325 2.19 16.61 -21.22
C THR A 325 3.04 17.73 -21.82
N ALA A 326 3.21 17.69 -23.14
CA ALA A 326 3.73 18.79 -23.94
C ALA A 326 2.63 19.56 -24.69
N ASP A 327 1.37 19.14 -24.55
CA ASP A 327 0.21 19.75 -25.21
C ASP A 327 -0.50 20.74 -24.28
N SER A 328 -0.50 22.02 -24.66
CA SER A 328 -1.15 23.11 -23.94
C SER A 328 -2.67 22.91 -23.83
N THR A 329 -3.29 22.22 -24.79
CA THR A 329 -4.73 21.94 -24.78
C THR A 329 -5.11 20.92 -23.72
N HIS A 330 -4.24 19.96 -23.42
CA HIS A 330 -4.42 19.04 -22.29
C HIS A 330 -4.39 19.79 -20.96
N ILE A 331 -3.44 20.72 -20.80
CA ILE A 331 -3.31 21.56 -19.60
C ILE A 331 -4.56 22.41 -19.41
N ALA A 332 -4.98 23.14 -20.45
CA ALA A 332 -6.17 23.99 -20.39
C ALA A 332 -7.45 23.19 -20.05
N ARG A 333 -7.61 21.99 -20.63
CA ARG A 333 -8.75 21.12 -20.33
C ARG A 333 -8.69 20.57 -18.90
N ALA A 334 -7.53 20.11 -18.43
CA ALA A 334 -7.36 19.66 -17.05
C ALA A 334 -7.67 20.77 -16.05
N ALA A 335 -7.21 22.00 -16.30
CA ALA A 335 -7.51 23.16 -15.47
C ALA A 335 -9.01 23.47 -15.41
N ARG A 336 -9.73 23.37 -16.53
CA ARG A 336 -11.21 23.51 -16.54
C ARG A 336 -11.92 22.41 -15.76
N LEU A 337 -11.43 21.16 -15.81
CA LEU A 337 -11.99 20.07 -15.00
C LEU A 337 -11.80 20.32 -13.51
N LEU A 338 -10.64 20.87 -13.11
CA LEU A 338 -10.37 21.24 -11.72
C LEU A 338 -11.35 22.32 -11.24
N ILE A 339 -11.66 23.33 -12.05
CA ILE A 339 -12.67 24.36 -11.70
C ILE A 339 -14.09 23.78 -11.60
N GLY A 340 -14.40 22.73 -12.36
CA GLY A 340 -15.67 22.02 -12.25
C GLY A 340 -15.84 21.23 -10.94
N LEU A 341 -14.79 21.10 -10.12
CA LEU A 341 -14.89 20.47 -8.81
C LEU A 341 -15.64 21.37 -7.81
N PRO A 342 -16.31 20.80 -6.78
CA PRO A 342 -16.92 21.58 -5.73
C PRO A 342 -15.91 22.54 -5.08
N SER A 343 -16.34 23.78 -4.82
CA SER A 343 -15.51 24.75 -4.09
C SER A 343 -15.20 24.27 -2.68
N PRO A 344 -14.01 24.59 -2.14
CA PRO A 344 -13.68 24.25 -0.77
C PRO A 344 -14.63 24.97 0.20
N THR A 345 -14.82 24.35 1.36
CA THR A 345 -15.58 24.93 2.47
C THR A 345 -14.57 25.31 3.53
N VAL A 346 -14.10 26.55 3.50
CA VAL A 346 -13.12 27.05 4.49
C VAL A 346 -13.88 27.57 5.70
N VAL A 347 -13.71 26.90 6.84
CA VAL A 347 -14.37 27.27 8.09
C VAL A 347 -13.37 27.90 9.05
N VAL A 348 -13.63 29.15 9.45
CA VAL A 348 -12.79 29.83 10.46
C VAL A 348 -13.57 29.99 11.75
N HIS A 349 -12.95 29.51 12.83
CA HIS A 349 -13.39 29.78 14.20
C HIS A 349 -12.75 31.06 14.72
N ARG A 350 -13.45 31.74 15.63
CA ARG A 350 -12.77 32.72 16.48
C ARG A 350 -11.69 31.99 17.28
N PRO A 351 -10.47 32.56 17.45
CA PRO A 351 -9.49 31.99 18.36
C PRO A 351 -10.14 31.80 19.74
N SER A 352 -9.99 30.61 20.32
CA SER A 352 -10.55 30.33 21.64
C SER A 352 -9.94 31.31 22.62
N THR A 353 -10.75 32.03 23.40
CA THR A 353 -10.30 32.87 24.51
C THR A 353 -9.76 32.06 25.70
N LEU A 354 -9.47 30.76 25.51
CA LEU A 354 -8.93 29.89 26.54
C LEU A 354 -7.44 30.20 26.73
N PRO A 355 -7.00 30.56 27.95
CA PRO A 355 -5.65 31.06 28.24
C PRO A 355 -4.52 30.00 28.12
N PHE A 356 -4.82 28.81 27.58
CA PHE A 356 -3.88 27.68 27.49
C PHE A 356 -3.38 27.37 26.07
N SER A 357 -3.89 28.05 25.04
CA SER A 357 -3.39 27.89 23.66
C SER A 357 -2.23 28.86 23.40
N LYS A 358 -1.01 28.51 23.80
CA LYS A 358 0.22 29.33 23.61
C LYS A 358 0.73 29.45 22.17
N THR A 359 -0.10 29.10 21.20
CA THR A 359 0.19 29.32 19.78
C THR A 359 -1.07 29.90 19.16
N GLU A 360 -1.22 31.23 19.25
CA GLU A 360 -2.03 31.97 18.29
C GLU A 360 -1.34 31.88 16.93
N VAL A 361 -1.42 30.70 16.30
CA VAL A 361 -1.18 30.59 14.88
C VAL A 361 -2.35 31.32 14.25
N ILE A 362 -2.08 32.48 13.66
CA ILE A 362 -3.05 33.16 12.79
C ILE A 362 -3.46 32.12 11.74
N ASP A 363 -4.69 31.64 11.86
CA ASP A 363 -5.31 30.65 10.98
C ASP A 363 -5.78 31.40 9.74
N THR A 364 -4.82 31.70 8.86
CA THR A 364 -5.16 32.32 7.59
C THR A 364 -5.96 31.34 6.74
N PRO A 365 -6.88 31.81 5.88
CA PRO A 365 -7.74 30.95 5.07
C PRO A 365 -6.95 29.91 4.24
N GLU A 366 -5.76 30.27 3.77
CA GLU A 366 -4.86 29.38 3.04
C GLU A 366 -4.25 28.28 3.92
N ARG A 367 -3.91 28.56 5.18
CA ARG A 367 -3.44 27.51 6.12
C ARG A 367 -4.55 26.54 6.49
N ARG A 368 -5.79 27.02 6.56
CA ARG A 368 -6.96 26.18 6.81
C ARG A 368 -7.21 25.20 5.67
N LEU A 369 -7.14 25.68 4.42
CA LEU A 369 -7.24 24.82 3.23
C LEU A 369 -6.25 23.65 3.29
N GLU A 370 -5.00 23.89 3.71
CA GLU A 370 -4.01 22.82 3.87
C GLU A 370 -4.33 21.88 5.04
N SER A 371 -4.70 22.45 6.20
CA SER A 371 -4.98 21.67 7.41
C SER A 371 -6.18 20.74 7.27
N ASP A 372 -7.16 21.13 6.44
CA ASP A 372 -8.37 20.36 6.18
C ASP A 372 -8.25 19.51 4.90
N HIS A 373 -7.06 19.44 4.29
CA HIS A 373 -6.76 18.70 3.06
C HIS A 373 -7.67 19.08 1.88
N GLN A 374 -8.02 20.37 1.76
CA GLN A 374 -8.87 20.92 0.69
C GLN A 374 -8.05 21.62 -0.40
N ASP A 375 -6.73 21.65 -0.27
CA ASP A 375 -5.80 22.33 -1.17
C ASP A 375 -5.41 21.49 -2.42
N HIS A 376 -5.94 20.28 -2.56
CA HIS A 376 -5.63 19.39 -3.69
C HIS A 376 -5.88 20.02 -5.06
N ARG A 377 -6.94 20.84 -5.20
CA ARG A 377 -7.26 21.54 -6.45
C ARG A 377 -6.20 22.58 -6.80
N VAL A 378 -5.86 23.45 -5.85
CA VAL A 378 -4.88 24.52 -6.06
C VAL A 378 -3.46 24.00 -6.23
N ARG A 379 -3.07 22.92 -5.54
CA ARG A 379 -1.81 22.23 -5.79
C ARG A 379 -1.72 21.72 -7.23
N ALA A 380 -2.77 21.05 -7.71
CA ALA A 380 -2.81 20.56 -9.09
C ALA A 380 -2.74 21.71 -10.12
N LEU A 381 -3.43 22.84 -9.88
CA LEU A 381 -3.34 24.02 -10.74
C LEU A 381 -1.93 24.63 -10.75
N VAL A 382 -1.27 24.68 -9.60
CA VAL A 382 0.12 25.16 -9.49
C VAL A 382 1.07 24.26 -10.29
N HIS A 383 0.92 22.94 -10.20
CA HIS A 383 1.71 22.02 -11.02
C HIS A 383 1.45 22.23 -12.52
N LEU A 384 0.18 22.38 -12.93
CA LEU A 384 -0.17 22.69 -14.32
C LEU A 384 0.45 24.03 -14.79
N ALA A 385 0.48 25.05 -13.94
CA ALA A 385 1.08 26.35 -14.24
C ALA A 385 2.60 26.30 -14.34
N ALA A 386 3.26 25.38 -13.64
CA ALA A 386 4.70 25.17 -13.71
C ALA A 386 5.15 24.41 -14.98
N ASN A 387 4.23 23.79 -15.72
CA ASN A 387 4.55 23.08 -16.95
C ASN A 387 4.94 24.09 -18.07
N PRO A 388 6.06 23.88 -18.79
CA PRO A 388 6.51 24.79 -19.86
C PRO A 388 5.55 24.98 -21.03
N ALA A 389 4.67 24.01 -21.30
CA ALA A 389 3.64 24.08 -22.33
C ALA A 389 2.36 24.82 -21.87
N ALA A 390 2.33 25.31 -20.63
CA ALA A 390 1.16 25.98 -20.07
C ALA A 390 0.87 27.31 -20.80
N GLU A 391 -0.33 27.42 -21.35
CA GLU A 391 -0.80 28.68 -21.90
C GLU A 391 -1.29 29.60 -20.77
N HIS A 392 -0.53 30.66 -20.49
CA HIS A 392 -0.80 31.56 -19.36
C HIS A 392 -2.23 32.15 -19.42
N ALA A 393 -2.74 32.47 -20.61
CA ALA A 393 -4.09 33.03 -20.76
C ALA A 393 -5.19 32.07 -20.26
N ALA A 394 -5.13 30.80 -20.69
CA ALA A 394 -6.10 29.78 -20.31
C ALA A 394 -6.11 29.51 -18.79
N LEU A 395 -4.93 29.54 -18.15
CA LEU A 395 -4.83 29.37 -16.69
C LEU A 395 -5.24 30.62 -15.92
N LYS A 396 -5.05 31.82 -16.47
CA LYS A 396 -5.57 33.06 -15.86
C LYS A 396 -7.10 33.10 -15.87
N GLU A 397 -7.75 32.64 -16.93
CA GLU A 397 -9.22 32.53 -16.98
C GLU A 397 -9.77 31.63 -15.87
N VAL A 398 -9.03 30.57 -15.55
CA VAL A 398 -9.38 29.60 -14.50
C VAL A 398 -9.37 30.23 -13.09
N LEU A 399 -8.52 31.23 -12.84
CA LEU A 399 -8.46 31.93 -11.54
C LEU A 399 -9.80 32.61 -11.19
N ALA A 400 -10.54 33.11 -12.17
CA ALA A 400 -11.83 33.76 -11.95
C ALA A 400 -12.91 32.83 -11.38
N GLY A 401 -12.71 31.50 -11.48
CA GLY A 401 -13.62 30.49 -10.91
C GLY A 401 -13.18 29.95 -9.54
N LEU A 402 -12.07 30.42 -8.97
CA LEU A 402 -11.56 29.93 -7.69
C LEU A 402 -12.15 30.65 -6.49
N HIS A 403 -12.15 29.95 -5.35
CA HIS A 403 -12.49 30.54 -4.07
C HIS A 403 -11.42 31.53 -3.61
N ALA A 404 -11.78 32.57 -2.86
CA ALA A 404 -10.82 33.60 -2.41
C ALA A 404 -9.66 33.00 -1.58
N ALA A 405 -9.96 32.05 -0.69
CA ALA A 405 -8.94 31.31 0.05
C ALA A 405 -7.97 30.52 -0.87
N GLU A 406 -8.45 30.01 -2.01
CA GLU A 406 -7.61 29.30 -2.98
C GLU A 406 -6.72 30.25 -3.77
N LEU A 407 -7.26 31.42 -4.15
CA LEU A 407 -6.48 32.50 -4.75
C LEU A 407 -5.39 32.98 -3.80
N ALA A 408 -5.73 33.15 -2.51
CA ALA A 408 -4.77 33.50 -1.47
C ALA A 408 -3.70 32.41 -1.32
N TRP A 409 -4.09 31.13 -1.35
CA TRP A 409 -3.15 30.01 -1.30
C TRP A 409 -2.16 30.06 -2.46
N ILE A 410 -2.65 30.24 -3.70
CA ILE A 410 -1.79 30.33 -4.89
C ILE A 410 -0.85 31.55 -4.81
N ALA A 411 -1.38 32.70 -4.41
CA ALA A 411 -0.61 33.95 -4.27
C ALA A 411 0.57 33.82 -3.29
N HIS A 412 0.40 33.04 -2.22
CA HIS A 412 1.42 32.83 -1.17
C HIS A 412 2.23 31.54 -1.34
N SER A 413 1.87 30.67 -2.29
CA SER A 413 2.55 29.38 -2.47
C SER A 413 3.92 29.57 -3.12
N PRO A 414 5.03 29.16 -2.46
CA PRO A 414 6.36 29.28 -3.06
C PRO A 414 6.58 28.33 -4.26
N GLN A 415 5.69 27.34 -4.44
CA GLN A 415 5.75 26.38 -5.55
C GLN A 415 5.11 26.93 -6.83
N ALA A 416 4.26 27.95 -6.71
CA ALA A 416 3.61 28.58 -7.85
C ALA A 416 4.60 29.46 -8.64
N PRO A 417 4.64 29.41 -9.98
CA PRO A 417 5.44 30.34 -10.77
C PRO A 417 5.06 31.80 -10.53
N ASP A 418 6.04 32.71 -10.60
CA ASP A 418 5.85 34.14 -10.30
C ASP A 418 4.68 34.77 -11.06
N TRP A 419 4.55 34.45 -12.35
CA TRP A 419 3.48 34.98 -13.19
C TRP A 419 2.08 34.54 -12.71
N TYR A 420 1.97 33.32 -12.16
CA TYR A 420 0.71 32.76 -11.68
C TYR A 420 0.37 33.29 -10.29
N ARG A 421 1.39 33.48 -9.42
CA ARG A 421 1.22 34.18 -8.13
C ARG A 421 0.73 35.61 -8.31
N ASN A 422 1.32 36.34 -9.25
CA ASN A 422 0.92 37.72 -9.54
C ASN A 422 -0.51 37.78 -10.10
N ALA A 423 -0.86 36.88 -11.02
CA ALA A 423 -2.22 36.80 -11.55
C ALA A 423 -3.26 36.42 -10.47
N ALA A 424 -2.91 35.54 -9.53
CA ALA A 424 -3.77 35.21 -8.40
C ALA A 424 -3.96 36.40 -7.46
N ASN A 425 -2.90 37.16 -7.18
CA ASN A 425 -2.97 38.40 -6.40
C ASN A 425 -3.86 39.45 -7.06
N GLU A 426 -3.79 39.60 -8.39
CA GLU A 426 -4.66 40.50 -9.16
C GLU A 426 -6.14 40.07 -9.13
N ALA A 427 -6.39 38.76 -9.01
CA ALA A 427 -7.74 38.18 -8.99
C ALA A 427 -8.38 38.14 -7.59
N LEU A 428 -7.64 38.44 -6.51
CA LEU A 428 -8.16 38.40 -5.15
C LEU A 428 -9.29 39.44 -4.97
N PRO A 429 -10.41 39.06 -4.33
CA PRO A 429 -11.45 40.02 -4.00
C PRO A 429 -10.95 41.03 -2.94
N PRO A 430 -11.55 42.23 -2.86
CA PRO A 430 -11.25 43.18 -1.79
C PRO A 430 -11.51 42.56 -0.41
N GLN A 431 -10.70 42.93 0.60
CA GLN A 431 -10.54 42.33 1.95
C GLN A 431 -11.80 42.05 2.82
N ASN A 432 -13.01 42.29 2.33
CA ASN A 432 -14.25 42.10 3.08
C ASN A 432 -15.05 40.85 2.67
N ASP A 433 -14.64 40.11 1.64
CA ASP A 433 -15.33 38.91 1.16
C ASP A 433 -14.35 37.77 0.85
N ASP A 434 -13.74 37.23 1.89
CA ASP A 434 -12.78 36.13 1.78
C ASP A 434 -13.47 34.78 1.48
N GLY A 435 -14.80 34.76 1.30
CA GLY A 435 -15.60 33.54 1.08
C GLY A 435 -15.59 32.56 2.26
N VAL A 436 -14.89 32.89 3.35
CA VAL A 436 -14.73 32.03 4.53
C VAL A 436 -16.03 31.97 5.33
N LEU A 437 -16.46 30.74 5.62
CA LEU A 437 -17.58 30.50 6.53
C LEU A 437 -17.10 30.67 7.98
N ARG A 438 -17.50 31.79 8.59
CA ARG A 438 -17.22 32.04 10.00
C ARG A 438 -18.31 31.45 10.89
N ILE A 439 -17.94 30.51 11.76
CA ILE A 439 -18.88 30.01 12.79
C ILE A 439 -19.04 31.10 13.85
N LEU A 440 -20.25 31.65 13.94
CA LEU A 440 -20.64 32.69 14.89
C LEU A 440 -21.05 32.10 16.23
N THR A 441 -20.81 32.84 17.32
CA THR A 441 -21.42 32.51 18.62
C THR A 441 -22.90 32.87 18.60
N ASP A 442 -23.69 32.29 19.50
CA ASP A 442 -25.10 32.64 19.59
C ASP A 442 -25.32 34.13 19.90
N ASP A 443 -24.43 34.77 20.67
CA ASP A 443 -24.52 36.21 20.96
C ASP A 443 -24.24 37.07 19.72
N GLU A 444 -23.41 36.58 18.79
CA GLU A 444 -23.22 37.22 17.49
C GLU A 444 -24.38 36.92 16.54
N LEU A 445 -24.98 35.73 16.62
CA LEU A 445 -26.19 35.36 15.87
C LEU A 445 -27.39 36.22 16.28
N ASP A 446 -27.52 36.59 17.55
CA ASP A 446 -28.56 37.53 18.03
C ASP A 446 -28.49 38.89 17.35
N THR A 447 -27.30 39.33 16.92
CA THR A 447 -27.13 40.61 16.21
C THR A 447 -27.51 40.52 14.73
N ARG A 448 -27.82 39.32 14.22
CA ARG A 448 -28.17 39.10 12.82
C ARG A 448 -29.69 39.18 12.59
N PRO A 449 -30.13 39.77 11.46
CA PRO A 449 -31.55 39.86 11.15
C PRO A 449 -32.26 38.50 11.00
N ASP A 450 -31.55 37.49 10.52
CA ASP A 450 -32.08 36.12 10.35
C ASP A 450 -30.98 35.07 10.66
N PRO A 451 -30.79 34.71 11.94
CA PRO A 451 -29.80 33.71 12.33
C PRO A 451 -30.16 32.30 11.81
N ALA A 452 -31.44 32.00 11.62
CA ALA A 452 -31.89 30.69 11.12
C ALA A 452 -31.57 30.48 9.63
N SER A 453 -31.54 31.54 8.83
CA SER A 453 -31.02 31.50 7.45
C SER A 453 -29.51 31.22 7.42
N LEU A 454 -28.73 31.85 8.31
CA LEU A 454 -27.29 31.63 8.39
C LEU A 454 -26.96 30.17 8.79
N LEU A 455 -27.68 29.61 9.77
CA LEU A 455 -27.54 28.19 10.13
C LEU A 455 -27.93 27.25 8.97
N ARG A 456 -28.92 27.62 8.14
CA ARG A 456 -29.27 26.86 6.93
C ARG A 456 -28.17 26.91 5.87
N GLN A 457 -27.50 28.05 5.72
CA GLN A 457 -26.34 28.18 4.84
C GLN A 457 -25.18 27.28 5.31
N TRP A 458 -24.92 27.19 6.61
CA TRP A 458 -23.92 26.27 7.16
C TRP A 458 -24.25 24.80 6.89
N LEU A 459 -25.53 24.40 7.05
CA LEU A 459 -25.98 23.04 6.73
C LEU A 459 -25.87 22.74 5.22
N ALA A 460 -26.21 23.69 4.36
CA ALA A 460 -26.08 23.54 2.91
C ALA A 460 -24.60 23.38 2.49
N ALA A 461 -23.70 24.17 3.09
CA ALA A 461 -22.26 24.03 2.88
C ALA A 461 -21.74 22.65 3.35
N ALA A 462 -22.16 22.21 4.54
CA ALA A 462 -21.79 20.89 5.07
C ALA A 462 -22.33 19.71 4.24
N ALA A 463 -23.50 19.86 3.60
CA ALA A 463 -24.10 18.83 2.75
C ALA A 463 -23.35 18.62 1.42
N GLY A 464 -22.68 19.67 0.90
CA GLY A 464 -21.82 19.59 -0.27
C GLY A 464 -20.36 19.18 0.03
N HIS A 465 -20.01 19.00 1.30
CA HIS A 465 -18.63 18.87 1.76
C HIS A 465 -18.20 17.39 1.88
N ILE A 466 -16.97 17.11 1.44
CA ILE A 466 -16.24 15.87 1.73
C ILE A 466 -15.07 16.22 2.68
N GLY A 467 -15.20 16.00 4.00
CA GLY A 467 -14.12 16.34 4.96
C GLY A 467 -14.55 16.55 6.43
N PHE A 468 -13.55 16.81 7.30
CA PHE A 468 -13.68 16.81 8.77
C PHE A 468 -14.53 17.96 9.34
N ASP A 469 -14.57 19.11 8.67
CA ASP A 469 -15.28 20.31 9.18
C ASP A 469 -16.80 20.23 9.05
N SER A 470 -17.32 19.31 8.24
CA SER A 470 -18.76 19.02 8.18
C SER A 470 -19.32 18.70 9.57
N HIS A 471 -18.61 17.91 10.38
CA HIS A 471 -18.99 17.61 11.77
C HIS A 471 -19.04 18.85 12.65
N ARG A 472 -18.10 19.79 12.45
CA ARG A 472 -18.03 21.02 13.26
C ARG A 472 -19.16 21.98 12.93
N LEU A 473 -19.53 22.10 11.65
CA LEU A 473 -20.70 22.86 11.22
C LEU A 473 -21.99 22.22 11.77
N TYR A 474 -22.12 20.89 11.70
CA TYR A 474 -23.25 20.19 12.30
C TYR A 474 -23.32 20.40 13.82
N ASP A 475 -22.20 20.30 14.55
CA ASP A 475 -22.14 20.56 15.98
C ASP A 475 -22.50 22.00 16.34
N ALA A 476 -22.00 22.99 15.58
CA ALA A 476 -22.31 24.39 15.80
C ALA A 476 -23.81 24.68 15.63
N VAL A 477 -24.43 24.11 14.58
CA VAL A 477 -25.88 24.20 14.38
C VAL A 477 -26.62 23.47 15.52
N LEU A 478 -26.18 22.27 15.91
CA LEU A 478 -26.78 21.46 16.98
C LEU A 478 -26.61 22.05 18.40
N ARG A 479 -25.74 23.04 18.59
CA ARG A 479 -25.57 23.74 19.87
C ARG A 479 -26.20 25.13 19.90
N SER A 480 -26.58 25.69 18.75
CA SER A 480 -27.13 27.04 18.66
C SER A 480 -28.55 27.16 19.22
N ARG A 481 -28.84 28.24 19.95
CA ARG A 481 -30.20 28.61 20.40
C ARG A 481 -31.17 28.95 19.27
N HIS A 482 -30.65 29.27 18.08
CA HIS A 482 -31.44 29.67 16.90
C HIS A 482 -31.79 28.52 15.97
N GLN A 483 -31.66 27.28 16.43
CA GLN A 483 -31.97 26.09 15.64
C GLN A 483 -33.32 26.18 14.92
N PRO A 484 -33.35 26.04 13.58
CA PRO A 484 -34.60 25.90 12.88
C PRO A 484 -35.19 24.51 13.21
N ARG A 485 -36.25 24.48 14.01
CA ARG A 485 -36.95 23.23 14.42
C ARG A 485 -37.36 22.31 13.25
N THR A 486 -37.48 22.86 12.06
CA THR A 486 -37.84 22.17 10.80
C THR A 486 -36.64 21.68 9.97
N CYS A 487 -35.40 22.13 10.24
CA CYS A 487 -34.23 21.81 9.39
C CYS A 487 -33.41 20.61 9.89
N CYS A 488 -33.40 20.34 11.20
CA CYS A 488 -32.61 19.25 11.78
C CYS A 488 -33.07 17.85 11.32
N ALA A 489 -34.29 17.69 10.82
CA ALA A 489 -34.80 16.40 10.35
C ALA A 489 -34.42 16.07 8.89
N THR A 490 -34.07 17.08 8.07
CA THR A 490 -33.89 16.90 6.61
C THR A 490 -32.42 16.86 6.18
N PHE A 491 -31.52 17.50 6.93
CA PHE A 491 -30.11 17.71 6.53
C PHE A 491 -29.07 17.04 7.46
N LEU A 492 -29.46 16.53 8.63
CA LEU A 492 -28.51 15.87 9.53
C LEU A 492 -28.39 14.38 9.22
N PRO A 493 -27.16 13.82 9.12
CA PRO A 493 -26.97 12.38 9.06
C PRO A 493 -27.59 11.70 10.28
N ALA A 494 -28.25 10.56 10.11
CA ALA A 494 -28.99 9.85 11.18
C ALA A 494 -28.17 9.61 12.47
N LYS A 495 -26.84 9.53 12.36
CA LYS A 495 -25.89 9.40 13.48
C LYS A 495 -25.80 10.63 14.41
N HIS A 496 -26.33 11.80 14.02
CA HIS A 496 -26.30 13.04 14.81
C HIS A 496 -27.68 13.43 15.37
N CYS A 497 -28.75 12.69 15.05
CA CYS A 497 -30.10 12.92 15.56
C CYS A 497 -30.33 12.11 16.86
N SER A 498 -29.65 12.49 17.94
CA SER A 498 -29.98 11.96 19.28
C SER A 498 -31.14 12.77 19.87
N THR A 499 -32.16 12.07 20.39
CA THR A 499 -33.40 12.59 20.98
C THR A 499 -33.22 13.82 21.87
N PRO A 500 -34.11 14.83 21.81
CA PRO A 500 -34.00 16.02 22.65
C PRO A 500 -34.24 15.68 24.12
N THR A 501 -33.25 15.95 24.97
CA THR A 501 -33.41 15.94 26.43
C THR A 501 -34.39 17.06 26.80
N ARG A 502 -35.55 16.67 27.32
CA ARG A 502 -36.64 17.53 27.76
C ARG A 502 -36.12 18.60 28.74
N ARG A 503 -36.12 19.86 28.31
CA ARG A 503 -35.85 21.03 29.18
C ARG A 503 -37.00 21.11 30.19
N SER A 504 -36.66 21.05 31.48
CA SER A 504 -37.61 21.16 32.59
C SER A 504 -38.23 22.55 32.63
N GLU A 505 -39.54 22.66 32.44
CA GLU A 505 -40.30 23.86 32.80
C GLU A 505 -40.73 23.78 34.27
N PRO A 506 -40.72 24.90 35.02
CA PRO A 506 -41.19 24.94 36.39
C PRO A 506 -42.72 24.93 36.43
N SER A 507 -43.23 23.98 37.21
CA SER A 507 -44.62 23.77 37.57
C SER A 507 -45.32 25.02 38.11
N SER A 508 -46.48 25.33 37.55
CA SER A 508 -47.56 26.03 38.24
C SER A 508 -48.84 25.19 38.16
N SER A 509 -49.47 25.10 39.33
CA SER A 509 -50.56 24.21 39.74
C SER A 509 -51.93 24.65 39.24
N SER A 510 -52.80 23.70 38.85
CA SER A 510 -54.15 23.53 39.45
C SER A 510 -54.96 22.35 38.88
N SER A 511 -55.32 21.46 39.81
CA SER A 511 -56.60 20.74 40.02
C SER A 511 -57.19 19.73 39.00
N SER A 512 -57.31 18.51 39.55
CA SER A 512 -58.42 17.52 39.50
C SER A 512 -58.76 16.77 38.21
N ALA A 513 -58.40 15.48 38.17
CA ALA A 513 -59.30 14.31 38.27
C ALA A 513 -58.64 13.03 37.70
N VAL A 514 -58.92 11.89 38.32
CA VAL A 514 -58.43 10.51 38.09
C VAL A 514 -59.70 9.62 37.89
N PRO A 515 -59.76 8.38 37.32
CA PRO A 515 -58.69 7.43 36.87
C PRO A 515 -58.90 6.61 35.54
N THR A 516 -57.77 6.16 34.95
CA THR A 516 -57.43 4.81 34.34
C THR A 516 -58.19 4.23 33.11
N PRO A 517 -57.81 3.06 32.53
CA PRO A 517 -56.56 2.70 31.81
C PRO A 517 -56.83 1.95 30.46
N ASN A 518 -55.84 1.81 29.56
CA ASN A 518 -55.49 0.57 28.81
C ASN A 518 -54.78 0.76 27.46
N ALA A 519 -53.97 -0.27 27.14
CA ALA A 519 -53.40 -0.67 25.85
C ALA A 519 -52.25 0.21 25.32
N GLY A 520 -51.00 -0.23 25.17
CA GLY A 520 -50.52 -1.57 24.78
C GLY A 520 -50.36 -1.60 23.26
N LEU A 521 -49.11 -1.66 22.77
CA LEU A 521 -48.62 -2.22 21.48
C LEU A 521 -47.24 -1.59 21.18
N ARG A 522 -46.15 -2.35 21.38
CA ARG A 522 -45.45 -3.22 20.41
C ARG A 522 -44.59 -2.45 19.40
N LEU A 523 -43.29 -2.52 19.66
CA LEU A 523 -42.21 -2.34 18.71
C LEU A 523 -42.21 -3.51 17.70
N SER A 524 -42.22 -3.20 16.41
CA SER A 524 -41.85 -4.13 15.34
C SER A 524 -41.12 -3.36 14.25
N GLY A 525 -39.87 -3.74 14.01
CA GLY A 525 -39.00 -3.13 13.01
C GLY A 525 -39.31 -3.53 11.58
N CYS A 526 -38.53 -2.97 10.65
CA CYS A 526 -38.18 -3.60 9.38
C CYS A 526 -36.94 -2.90 8.79
N TRP A 527 -35.80 -3.58 8.84
CA TRP A 527 -34.68 -3.37 7.93
C TRP A 527 -34.90 -4.27 6.71
N ARG A 528 -34.82 -3.72 5.49
CA ARG A 528 -34.63 -4.51 4.26
C ARG A 528 -33.55 -3.85 3.41
N THR A 529 -32.39 -4.49 3.39
CA THR A 529 -31.34 -4.37 2.39
C THR A 529 -31.72 -5.23 1.18
N ALA A 530 -31.51 -4.70 -0.03
CA ALA A 530 -31.71 -5.42 -1.29
C ALA A 530 -30.38 -5.53 -2.03
N TYR A 531 -29.92 -6.76 -2.25
CA TYR A 531 -28.89 -7.13 -3.23
C TYR A 531 -29.61 -7.63 -4.50
N PRO A 532 -29.14 -7.31 -5.72
CA PRO A 532 -29.62 -7.96 -6.93
C PRO A 532 -28.85 -9.25 -7.21
N ARG A 533 -29.59 -10.35 -7.43
CA ARG A 533 -29.11 -11.63 -7.98
C ARG A 533 -29.06 -11.58 -9.50
N THR A 534 -28.02 -12.22 -10.04
CA THR A 534 -27.82 -12.58 -11.44
C THR A 534 -28.93 -13.51 -11.96
N CYS A 535 -29.31 -13.35 -13.22
CA CYS A 535 -30.08 -14.34 -13.98
C CYS A 535 -29.20 -14.91 -15.10
N SER A 536 -29.02 -16.23 -15.04
CA SER A 536 -28.53 -17.07 -16.12
C SER A 536 -29.73 -17.51 -16.96
N SER A 537 -29.64 -17.41 -18.28
CA SER A 537 -30.59 -18.05 -19.20
C SER A 537 -29.81 -18.87 -20.21
N ALA A 538 -29.97 -20.18 -20.13
CA ALA A 538 -29.64 -21.14 -21.16
C ALA A 538 -30.94 -21.53 -21.88
N THR A 539 -30.93 -21.41 -23.20
CA THR A 539 -31.58 -22.29 -24.17
C THR A 539 -30.79 -22.19 -25.46
#